data_AF-A0A4V4HCD2-F1
#
_entry.id   AF-A0A4V4HCD2-F1
#
_cell.length_a   1.000
_cell.length_b   1.000
_cell.length_c   1.000
_cell.angle_alpha   90.00
_cell.angle_beta   90.00
_cell.angle_gamma   90.00
#
_symmetry.space_group_name_H-M   'P 1'
#
loop_
_entity.id
_entity.type
_entity.pdbx_description
1 polymer ?
#
loop_
_entity_poly.entity_id
_entity_poly.type
_entity_poly.pdbx_seq_one_letter_code
_entity_poly.pdbx_strand_id
1 'polypeptide(L)'
;VQHPFWENLPYTDIFRSITPDVLHQLYQGVMKHLIGWLTEICGADEIDARVRRLPLNHGIRHFHKGISTLSRVTGAEHKQICALLLGLIIDSPSLSAHQSKKLVSATRSLLDFLYLARCPIHNDNTLLLLEAALQDFHDNKSIFITLHAREHFHFPRLHSLAHYAQAIRYYGTTDNYSTETTERLHIDFAKDAYRASNKKDEYAQMTKWLERREKIMHHSNYIDWR
;
A
#
# COMPACT_ATOMS: atom_id res chain seq x y z
N VAL A 1 17.60 8.07 -22.57
CA VAL A 1 17.27 9.51 -22.47
C VAL A 1 18.55 10.26 -22.73
N GLN A 2 18.61 11.09 -23.76
CA GLN A 2 19.88 11.72 -24.19
C GLN A 2 20.15 13.04 -23.43
N HIS A 3 19.10 13.74 -23.01
CA HIS A 3 19.16 14.95 -22.15
C HIS A 3 17.97 14.94 -21.18
N PRO A 4 18.17 14.61 -19.89
CA PRO A 4 17.08 14.66 -18.92
C PRO A 4 16.70 16.12 -18.60
N PHE A 5 15.43 16.39 -18.27
CA PHE A 5 14.95 17.76 -17.99
C PHE A 5 15.68 18.44 -16.81
N TRP A 6 16.31 17.65 -15.93
CA TRP A 6 17.05 18.11 -14.76
C TRP A 6 18.54 18.33 -15.02
N GLU A 7 19.03 18.16 -16.25
CA GLU A 7 20.45 18.34 -16.62
C GLU A 7 21.03 19.70 -16.18
N ASN A 8 20.21 20.76 -16.22
CA ASN A 8 20.63 22.11 -15.86
C ASN A 8 20.35 22.47 -14.38
N LEU A 9 20.14 21.48 -13.50
CA LEU A 9 19.90 21.67 -12.07
C LEU A 9 21.10 21.15 -11.24
N PRO A 10 22.26 21.84 -11.25
CA PRO A 10 23.53 21.31 -10.72
C PRO A 10 23.54 21.06 -9.20
N TYR A 11 22.60 21.65 -8.46
CA TYR A 11 22.48 21.52 -7.02
C TYR A 11 21.32 20.60 -6.60
N THR A 12 20.66 19.92 -7.55
CA THR A 12 19.53 19.02 -7.28
C THR A 12 19.97 17.57 -7.42
N ASP A 13 19.93 16.83 -6.31
CA ASP A 13 20.01 15.37 -6.34
C ASP A 13 18.63 14.82 -6.72
N ILE A 14 18.41 14.56 -8.02
CA ILE A 14 17.12 14.09 -8.53
C ILE A 14 16.69 12.75 -7.92
N PHE A 15 17.65 11.93 -7.46
CA PHE A 15 17.34 10.64 -6.84
C PHE A 15 16.67 10.81 -5.48
N ARG A 16 16.89 11.96 -4.81
CA ARG A 16 16.18 12.34 -3.59
C ARG A 16 14.74 12.77 -3.86
N SER A 17 14.40 13.20 -5.07
CA SER A 17 13.03 13.63 -5.42
C SER A 17 12.02 12.47 -5.54
N ILE A 18 12.48 11.23 -5.46
CA ILE A 18 11.62 10.04 -5.50
C ILE A 18 11.35 9.59 -4.07
N THR A 19 10.18 9.92 -3.55
CA THR A 19 9.74 9.46 -2.23
C THR A 19 9.14 8.06 -2.30
N PRO A 20 9.22 7.27 -1.21
CA PRO A 20 8.47 6.04 -1.10
C PRO A 20 6.97 6.30 -1.13
N ASP A 21 6.19 5.32 -1.56
CA ASP A 21 4.74 5.46 -1.66
C ASP A 21 4.04 4.24 -1.07
N VAL A 22 3.28 4.46 0.01
CA VAL A 22 2.58 3.39 0.72
C VAL A 22 1.58 2.69 -0.20
N LEU A 23 0.81 3.45 -0.98
CA LEU A 23 -0.28 2.86 -1.75
C LEU A 23 0.23 1.96 -2.86
N HIS A 24 1.08 2.48 -3.73
CA HIS A 24 1.57 1.78 -4.90
C HIS A 24 2.72 0.84 -4.56
N GLN A 25 3.66 1.21 -3.67
CA GLN A 25 4.79 0.33 -3.37
C GLN A 25 4.43 -0.74 -2.33
N LEU A 26 3.77 -0.37 -1.22
CA LEU A 26 3.42 -1.35 -0.18
C LEU A 26 2.14 -2.10 -0.53
N TYR A 27 0.98 -1.45 -0.57
CA TYR A 27 -0.30 -2.14 -0.73
C TYR A 27 -0.45 -2.80 -2.11
N GLN A 28 -0.43 -2.01 -3.19
CA GLN A 28 -0.57 -2.52 -4.56
C GLN A 28 0.71 -3.19 -5.10
N GLY A 29 1.81 -3.10 -4.36
CA GLY A 29 3.09 -3.71 -4.71
C GLY A 29 3.37 -4.93 -3.86
N VAL A 30 4.09 -4.74 -2.76
CA VAL A 30 4.60 -5.82 -1.91
C VAL A 30 3.47 -6.68 -1.33
N MET A 31 2.42 -6.07 -0.75
CA MET A 31 1.30 -6.80 -0.15
C MET A 31 0.49 -7.56 -1.20
N LYS A 32 0.25 -6.96 -2.37
CA LYS A 32 -0.37 -7.65 -3.50
C LYS A 32 0.40 -8.91 -3.89
N HIS A 33 1.73 -8.82 -3.98
CA HIS A 33 2.57 -9.99 -4.27
C HIS A 33 2.54 -11.01 -3.14
N LEU A 34 2.64 -10.57 -1.88
CA LEU A 34 2.57 -11.43 -0.70
C LEU A 34 1.26 -12.23 -0.67
N ILE A 35 0.12 -11.58 -0.87
CA ILE A 35 -1.19 -12.25 -0.96
C ILE A 35 -1.18 -13.31 -2.07
N GLY A 36 -0.61 -12.99 -3.24
CA GLY A 36 -0.44 -13.94 -4.34
C GLY A 36 0.38 -15.17 -3.94
N TRP A 37 1.56 -14.96 -3.34
CA TRP A 37 2.42 -16.07 -2.91
C TRP A 37 1.74 -16.93 -1.84
N LEU A 38 1.07 -16.32 -0.87
CA LEU A 38 0.36 -17.06 0.18
C LEU A 38 -0.80 -17.88 -0.39
N THR A 39 -1.51 -17.33 -1.39
CA THR A 39 -2.60 -18.04 -2.09
C THR A 39 -2.07 -19.24 -2.84
N GLU A 40 -0.89 -19.14 -3.47
CA GLU A 40 -0.23 -20.25 -4.16
C GLU A 40 0.25 -21.33 -3.18
N ILE A 41 0.85 -20.93 -2.05
CA ILE A 41 1.41 -21.84 -1.04
C ILE A 41 0.32 -22.59 -0.26
N CYS A 42 -0.67 -21.87 0.25
CA CYS A 42 -1.72 -22.44 1.09
C CYS A 42 -2.86 -23.04 0.26
N GLY A 43 -2.99 -22.64 -1.01
CA GLY A 43 -4.12 -22.98 -1.86
C GLY A 43 -5.26 -21.96 -1.73
N ALA A 44 -5.80 -21.53 -2.88
CA ALA A 44 -6.89 -20.56 -2.94
C ALA A 44 -8.14 -21.02 -2.18
N ASP A 45 -8.51 -22.30 -2.32
CA ASP A 45 -9.67 -22.88 -1.65
C ASP A 45 -9.54 -22.84 -0.13
N GLU A 46 -8.35 -23.11 0.41
CA GLU A 46 -8.09 -23.10 1.85
C GLU A 46 -8.11 -21.67 2.40
N ILE A 47 -7.44 -20.73 1.73
CA ILE A 47 -7.47 -19.30 2.09
C ILE A 47 -8.92 -18.79 2.10
N ASP A 48 -9.68 -19.04 1.04
CA ASP A 48 -11.06 -18.57 0.95
C ASP A 48 -11.99 -19.27 1.94
N ALA A 49 -11.76 -20.55 2.25
CA ALA A 49 -12.51 -21.25 3.29
C ALA A 49 -12.23 -20.72 4.69
N ARG A 50 -11.00 -20.27 4.98
CA ARG A 50 -10.64 -19.64 6.27
C ARG A 50 -11.20 -18.25 6.39
N VAL A 51 -11.09 -17.44 5.34
CA VAL A 51 -11.67 -16.10 5.29
C VAL A 51 -13.17 -16.13 5.57
N ARG A 52 -13.91 -17.08 4.96
CA ARG A 52 -15.35 -17.25 5.17
C ARG A 52 -15.74 -17.71 6.58
N ARG A 53 -14.80 -18.31 7.32
CA ARG A 53 -15.01 -18.82 8.69
C ARG A 53 -14.61 -17.83 9.78
N LEU A 54 -14.07 -16.67 9.41
CA LEU A 54 -13.75 -15.63 10.37
C LEU A 54 -15.03 -15.18 11.10
N PRO A 55 -14.99 -15.04 12.42
CA PRO A 55 -16.14 -14.56 13.17
C PRO A 55 -16.50 -13.14 12.73
N LEU A 56 -17.79 -12.89 12.60
CA LEU A 56 -18.28 -11.55 12.31
C LEU A 56 -17.84 -10.60 13.41
N ASN A 57 -17.31 -9.44 13.03
CA ASN A 57 -16.98 -8.37 13.94
C ASN A 57 -17.21 -7.00 13.28
N HIS A 58 -17.19 -5.94 14.08
CA HIS A 58 -17.44 -4.58 13.60
C HIS A 58 -16.23 -3.90 12.94
N GLY A 59 -15.02 -4.46 13.07
CA GLY A 59 -13.77 -3.84 12.61
C GLY A 59 -13.20 -4.43 11.31
N ILE A 60 -13.74 -5.57 10.86
CA ILE A 60 -13.20 -6.37 9.77
C ILE A 60 -14.28 -6.62 8.72
N ARG A 61 -13.93 -6.35 7.47
CA ARG A 61 -14.79 -6.65 6.32
C ARG A 61 -14.97 -8.15 6.17
N HIS A 62 -16.23 -8.59 6.07
CA HIS A 62 -16.55 -9.98 5.76
C HIS A 62 -16.49 -10.24 4.24
N PHE A 63 -15.57 -11.10 3.81
CA PHE A 63 -15.39 -11.49 2.41
C PHE A 63 -16.11 -12.81 2.11
N HIS A 64 -17.42 -12.74 1.84
CA HIS A 64 -18.29 -13.90 1.64
C HIS A 64 -17.89 -14.84 0.49
N LYS A 65 -17.18 -14.33 -0.54
CA LYS A 65 -16.64 -15.12 -1.67
C LYS A 65 -15.14 -15.42 -1.53
N GLY A 66 -14.56 -15.18 -0.35
CA GLY A 66 -13.11 -15.22 -0.16
C GLY A 66 -12.40 -14.01 -0.76
N ILE A 67 -11.07 -14.11 -0.86
CA ILE A 67 -10.19 -13.04 -1.35
C ILE A 67 -9.47 -13.42 -2.64
N SER A 68 -9.39 -14.71 -2.98
CA SER A 68 -8.60 -15.18 -4.13
C SER A 68 -9.13 -14.68 -5.49
N THR A 69 -10.45 -14.49 -5.59
CA THR A 69 -11.14 -14.08 -6.83
C THR A 69 -11.28 -12.57 -6.99
N LEU A 70 -10.82 -11.79 -6.01
CA LEU A 70 -10.95 -10.34 -6.06
C LEU A 70 -10.09 -9.75 -7.19
N SER A 71 -10.72 -8.96 -8.04
CA SER A 71 -10.04 -8.17 -9.06
C SER A 71 -10.16 -6.69 -8.74
N ARG A 72 -9.16 -5.89 -9.12
CA ARG A 72 -9.11 -4.43 -8.86
C ARG A 72 -9.29 -4.08 -7.38
N VAL A 73 -8.57 -4.81 -6.51
CA VAL A 73 -8.57 -4.62 -5.06
C VAL A 73 -8.22 -3.17 -4.71
N THR A 74 -9.10 -2.53 -3.96
CA THR A 74 -8.94 -1.15 -3.48
C THR A 74 -7.94 -1.07 -2.33
N GLY A 75 -7.41 0.13 -2.04
CA GLY A 75 -6.54 0.33 -0.87
C GLY A 75 -7.21 -0.04 0.46
N ALA A 76 -8.52 0.22 0.59
CA ALA A 76 -9.29 -0.18 1.76
C ALA A 76 -9.41 -1.70 1.90
N GLU A 77 -9.61 -2.43 0.79
CA GLU A 77 -9.63 -3.89 0.80
C GLU A 77 -8.25 -4.47 1.14
N HIS A 78 -7.18 -3.92 0.59
CA HIS A 78 -5.82 -4.32 0.95
C HIS A 78 -5.56 -4.18 2.46
N LYS A 79 -5.95 -3.05 3.07
CA LYS A 79 -5.84 -2.83 4.52
C LYS A 79 -6.55 -3.93 5.33
N GLN A 80 -7.76 -4.27 4.91
CA GLN A 80 -8.60 -5.29 5.57
C GLN A 80 -8.02 -6.70 5.40
N ILE A 81 -7.49 -7.03 4.22
CA ILE A 81 -6.83 -8.31 3.97
C ILE A 81 -5.56 -8.43 4.82
N CYS A 82 -4.71 -7.39 4.85
CA CYS A 82 -3.48 -7.38 5.64
C CYS A 82 -3.73 -7.63 7.14
N ALA A 83 -4.81 -7.09 7.70
CA ALA A 83 -5.18 -7.31 9.10
C ALA A 83 -5.55 -8.77 9.42
N LEU A 84 -5.92 -9.57 8.42
CA LEU A 84 -6.34 -10.95 8.57
C LEU A 84 -5.25 -11.97 8.19
N LEU A 85 -4.30 -11.58 7.34
CA LEU A 85 -3.35 -12.48 6.67
C LEU A 85 -2.70 -13.51 7.60
N LEU A 86 -2.19 -13.10 8.76
CA LEU A 86 -1.53 -14.02 9.69
C LEU A 86 -2.46 -15.11 10.21
N GLY A 87 -3.71 -14.77 10.52
CA GLY A 87 -4.71 -15.73 10.95
C GLY A 87 -5.14 -16.70 9.85
N LEU A 88 -4.99 -16.30 8.58
CA LEU A 88 -5.31 -17.16 7.44
C LEU A 88 -4.24 -18.23 7.20
N ILE A 89 -2.97 -17.94 7.49
CA ILE A 89 -1.86 -18.83 7.12
C ILE A 89 -1.31 -19.68 8.27
N ILE A 90 -1.69 -19.38 9.51
CA ILE A 90 -1.28 -20.17 10.68
C ILE A 90 -1.79 -21.60 10.58
N ASP A 91 -0.98 -22.60 10.91
CA ASP A 91 -1.39 -24.01 10.85
C ASP A 91 -2.01 -24.42 9.49
N SER A 92 -1.41 -23.97 8.39
CA SER A 92 -1.78 -24.43 7.05
C SER A 92 -1.52 -25.95 6.94
N PRO A 93 -2.53 -26.78 6.62
CA PRO A 93 -2.41 -28.24 6.64
C PRO A 93 -1.44 -28.78 5.60
N SER A 94 -1.16 -28.01 4.54
CA SER A 94 -0.22 -28.34 3.47
C SER A 94 1.26 -28.17 3.85
N LEU A 95 1.57 -27.64 5.04
CA LEU A 95 2.93 -27.27 5.43
C LEU A 95 3.42 -28.04 6.65
N SER A 96 4.70 -28.40 6.64
CA SER A 96 5.37 -28.86 7.87
C SER A 96 5.43 -27.74 8.93
N ALA A 97 5.58 -28.10 10.20
CA ALA A 97 5.71 -27.13 11.29
C ALA A 97 6.86 -26.12 11.06
N HIS A 98 7.98 -26.58 10.48
CA HIS A 98 9.10 -25.70 10.17
C HIS A 98 8.77 -24.71 9.05
N GLN A 99 8.14 -25.18 7.96
CA GLN A 99 7.73 -24.33 6.85
C GLN A 99 6.68 -23.31 7.28
N SER A 100 5.68 -23.74 8.06
CA SER A 100 4.64 -22.87 8.63
C SER A 100 5.26 -21.77 9.48
N LYS A 101 6.17 -22.10 10.40
CA LYS A 101 6.88 -21.11 11.23
C LYS A 101 7.64 -20.08 10.38
N LYS A 102 8.40 -20.53 9.37
CA LYS A 102 9.18 -19.65 8.50
C LYS A 102 8.28 -18.75 7.65
N LEU A 103 7.18 -19.28 7.10
CA LEU A 103 6.20 -18.53 6.32
C LEU A 103 5.51 -17.45 7.16
N VAL A 104 5.09 -17.80 8.37
CA VAL A 104 4.47 -16.88 9.32
C VAL A 104 5.47 -15.79 9.72
N SER A 105 6.72 -16.13 10.03
CA SER A 105 7.77 -15.14 10.32
C SER A 105 7.98 -14.17 9.16
N ALA A 106 8.20 -14.65 7.94
CA ALA A 106 8.42 -13.78 6.79
C ALA A 106 7.21 -12.89 6.48
N THR A 107 6.00 -13.44 6.59
CA THR A 107 4.76 -12.69 6.38
C THR A 107 4.58 -11.61 7.45
N ARG A 108 4.82 -11.96 8.72
CA ARG A 108 4.76 -11.01 9.83
C ARG A 108 5.75 -9.87 9.64
N SER A 109 6.99 -10.15 9.27
CA SER A 109 8.01 -9.12 9.04
C SER A 109 7.60 -8.08 8.00
N LEU A 110 6.95 -8.48 6.90
CA LEU A 110 6.42 -7.53 5.92
C LEU A 110 5.22 -6.72 6.45
N LEU A 111 4.36 -7.34 7.26
CA LEU A 111 3.24 -6.64 7.90
C LEU A 111 3.73 -5.64 8.95
N ASP A 112 4.70 -6.02 9.78
CA ASP A 112 5.35 -5.14 10.75
C ASP A 112 5.99 -3.96 10.03
N PHE A 113 6.70 -4.21 8.93
CA PHE A 113 7.24 -3.13 8.09
C PHE A 113 6.13 -2.19 7.57
N LEU A 114 5.04 -2.75 7.04
CA LEU A 114 3.90 -1.97 6.55
C LEU A 114 3.31 -1.07 7.64
N TYR A 115 3.06 -1.63 8.83
CA TYR A 115 2.46 -0.89 9.93
C TYR A 115 3.40 0.16 10.52
N LEU A 116 4.70 -0.17 10.64
CA LEU A 116 5.72 0.79 11.08
C LEU A 116 5.89 1.93 10.07
N ALA A 117 5.95 1.64 8.76
CA ALA A 117 6.06 2.68 7.72
C ALA A 117 4.85 3.63 7.72
N ARG A 118 3.73 3.20 8.30
CA ARG A 118 2.47 3.95 8.43
C ARG A 118 2.34 4.70 9.75
N CYS A 119 3.30 4.59 10.67
CA CYS A 119 3.23 5.30 11.93
C CYS A 119 3.18 6.81 11.67
N PRO A 120 2.23 7.54 12.29
CA PRO A 120 2.11 8.99 12.10
C PRO A 120 3.22 9.77 12.82
N ILE A 121 4.02 9.10 13.65
CA ILE A 121 5.11 9.68 14.41
C ILE A 121 6.23 8.66 14.46
N HIS A 122 7.46 9.12 14.19
CA HIS A 122 8.67 8.31 14.27
C HIS A 122 9.68 8.91 15.23
N ASN A 123 10.41 8.02 15.90
CA ASN A 123 11.67 8.29 16.58
C ASN A 123 12.73 7.27 16.11
N ASP A 124 13.97 7.44 16.55
CA ASP A 124 15.08 6.56 16.14
C ASP A 124 14.78 5.08 16.42
N ASN A 125 14.14 4.77 17.55
CA ASN A 125 13.76 3.39 17.88
C ASN A 125 12.75 2.81 16.89
N THR A 126 11.72 3.56 16.49
CA THR A 126 10.75 3.08 15.49
C THR A 126 11.38 2.90 14.10
N LEU A 127 12.38 3.71 13.75
CA LEU A 127 13.12 3.55 12.49
C LEU A 127 14.01 2.31 12.53
N LEU A 128 14.66 2.03 13.66
CA LEU A 128 15.40 0.79 13.86
C LEU A 128 14.47 -0.44 13.78
N LEU A 129 13.27 -0.36 14.35
CA LEU A 129 12.27 -1.43 14.22
C LEU A 129 11.83 -1.62 12.76
N LEU A 130 11.68 -0.54 11.99
CA LEU A 130 11.32 -0.61 10.57
C LEU A 130 12.42 -1.29 9.75
N GLU A 131 13.67 -0.92 9.97
CA GLU A 131 14.84 -1.53 9.32
C GLU A 131 14.99 -3.01 9.74
N ALA A 132 14.79 -3.32 11.03
CA ALA A 132 14.81 -4.69 11.56
C ALA A 132 13.71 -5.56 10.95
N ALA A 133 12.49 -5.05 10.81
CA ALA A 133 11.39 -5.78 10.16
C ALA A 133 11.73 -6.14 8.70
N LEU A 134 12.41 -5.25 7.96
CA LEU A 134 12.88 -5.57 6.61
C LEU A 134 13.98 -6.65 6.62
N GLN A 135 14.91 -6.56 7.58
CA GLN A 135 15.97 -7.56 7.74
C GLN A 135 15.39 -8.94 8.09
N ASP A 136 14.46 -9.01 9.04
CA ASP A 136 13.76 -10.24 9.42
C ASP A 136 13.03 -10.87 8.22
N PHE A 137 12.44 -10.05 7.34
CA PHE A 137 11.90 -10.56 6.09
C PHE A 137 13.00 -11.16 5.21
N HIS A 138 14.12 -10.49 5.04
CA HIS A 138 15.24 -11.00 4.25
C HIS A 138 15.83 -12.30 4.77
N ASP A 139 15.87 -12.50 6.09
CA ASP A 139 16.35 -13.72 6.73
C ASP A 139 15.40 -14.92 6.56
N ASN A 140 14.12 -14.65 6.27
CA ASN A 140 13.09 -15.68 6.16
C ASN A 140 12.49 -15.84 4.76
N LYS A 141 12.70 -14.89 3.82
CA LYS A 141 12.06 -14.87 2.49
C LYS A 141 12.37 -16.07 1.61
N SER A 142 13.45 -16.81 1.87
CA SER A 142 13.80 -18.02 1.13
C SER A 142 12.68 -19.08 1.18
N ILE A 143 11.82 -19.05 2.21
CA ILE A 143 10.68 -19.95 2.31
C ILE A 143 9.73 -19.88 1.10
N PHE A 144 9.54 -18.70 0.50
CA PHE A 144 8.69 -18.55 -0.69
C PHE A 144 9.32 -19.19 -1.94
N ILE A 145 10.66 -19.30 -1.99
CA ILE A 145 11.38 -20.00 -3.04
C ILE A 145 11.31 -21.52 -2.80
N THR A 146 11.55 -21.95 -1.56
CA THR A 146 11.46 -23.36 -1.16
C THR A 146 10.07 -23.94 -1.41
N LEU A 147 9.02 -23.13 -1.25
CA LEU A 147 7.63 -23.51 -1.51
C LEU A 147 7.16 -23.18 -2.94
N HIS A 148 8.09 -22.87 -3.84
CA HIS A 148 7.88 -22.64 -5.28
C HIS A 148 6.94 -21.50 -5.68
N ALA A 149 6.55 -20.61 -4.75
CA ALA A 149 5.68 -19.47 -5.05
C ALA A 149 6.41 -18.29 -5.71
N ARG A 150 7.76 -18.31 -5.72
CA ARG A 150 8.57 -17.30 -6.37
C ARG A 150 9.97 -17.83 -6.69
N GLU A 151 10.53 -17.42 -7.82
CA GLU A 151 11.90 -17.79 -8.21
C GLU A 151 12.98 -16.89 -7.57
N HIS A 152 12.78 -15.57 -7.61
CA HIS A 152 13.75 -14.60 -7.07
C HIS A 152 13.07 -13.33 -6.55
N PHE A 153 13.77 -12.56 -5.71
CA PHE A 153 13.27 -11.32 -5.10
C PHE A 153 13.76 -10.03 -5.76
N HIS A 154 14.39 -10.13 -6.94
CA HIS A 154 14.87 -8.98 -7.71
C HIS A 154 13.71 -8.25 -8.41
N PHE A 155 12.98 -7.41 -7.66
CA PHE A 155 11.98 -6.51 -8.25
C PHE A 155 11.97 -5.15 -7.56
N PRO A 156 11.73 -4.05 -8.31
CA PRO A 156 11.90 -2.69 -7.78
C PRO A 156 11.08 -2.39 -6.52
N ARG A 157 9.84 -2.90 -6.43
CA ARG A 157 8.94 -2.61 -5.30
C ARG A 157 9.39 -3.21 -3.96
N LEU A 158 10.19 -4.28 -3.98
CA LEU A 158 10.80 -4.79 -2.75
C LEU A 158 12.07 -4.00 -2.41
N HIS A 159 12.88 -3.68 -3.41
CA HIS A 159 14.08 -2.87 -3.19
C HIS A 159 13.73 -1.49 -2.62
N SER A 160 12.61 -0.89 -3.03
CA SER A 160 12.16 0.40 -2.49
C SER A 160 11.95 0.41 -0.98
N LEU A 161 11.73 -0.75 -0.34
CA LEU A 161 11.57 -0.84 1.12
C LEU A 161 12.83 -0.38 1.87
N ALA A 162 14.01 -0.58 1.31
CA ALA A 162 15.27 -0.17 1.91
C ALA A 162 15.40 1.36 2.07
N HIS A 163 14.62 2.14 1.31
CA HIS A 163 14.70 3.60 1.30
C HIS A 163 13.70 4.27 2.24
N TYR A 164 12.80 3.53 2.88
CA TYR A 164 11.75 4.13 3.74
C TYR A 164 12.34 4.85 4.94
N ALA A 165 13.26 4.23 5.68
CA ALA A 165 13.80 4.84 6.88
C ALA A 165 14.58 6.14 6.57
N GLN A 166 15.33 6.17 5.46
CA GLN A 166 16.01 7.37 4.99
C GLN A 166 15.03 8.46 4.54
N ALA A 167 14.00 8.09 3.77
CA ALA A 167 12.98 9.02 3.33
C ALA A 167 12.20 9.62 4.50
N ILE A 168 11.90 8.83 5.53
CA ILE A 168 11.22 9.33 6.74
C ILE A 168 12.08 10.37 7.47
N ARG A 169 13.41 10.15 7.53
CA ARG A 169 14.34 11.14 8.10
C ARG A 169 14.40 12.44 7.30
N TYR A 170 14.29 12.38 5.97
CA TYR A 170 14.38 13.58 5.12
C TYR A 170 13.07 14.33 4.95
N TYR A 171 11.94 13.63 4.86
CA TYR A 171 10.66 14.19 4.44
C TYR A 171 9.55 14.06 5.48
N GLY A 172 9.87 13.48 6.64
CA GLY A 172 8.90 13.16 7.67
C GLY A 172 8.10 11.89 7.34
N THR A 173 7.00 11.71 8.05
CA THR A 173 6.15 10.51 7.98
C THR A 173 5.55 10.32 6.59
N THR A 174 5.22 9.07 6.25
CA THR A 174 4.85 8.70 4.86
C THR A 174 3.56 9.34 4.37
N ASP A 175 2.70 9.80 5.27
CA ASP A 175 1.48 10.54 4.96
C ASP A 175 1.74 11.93 4.35
N ASN A 176 2.93 12.53 4.57
CA ASN A 176 3.31 13.81 3.97
C ASN A 176 3.44 13.76 2.44
N TYR A 177 3.73 12.59 1.88
CA TYR A 177 4.01 12.41 0.45
C TYR A 177 3.31 11.20 -0.18
N SER A 178 2.43 10.52 0.56
CA SER A 178 1.64 9.40 0.06
C SER A 178 0.67 9.86 -1.02
N THR A 179 0.58 9.07 -2.09
CA THR A 179 -0.38 9.30 -3.18
C THR A 179 -1.83 8.97 -2.81
N GLU A 180 -2.09 8.38 -1.63
CA GLU A 180 -3.47 8.14 -1.17
C GLU A 180 -4.30 9.44 -1.11
N THR A 181 -3.68 10.53 -0.65
CA THR A 181 -4.35 11.83 -0.54
C THR A 181 -4.68 12.39 -1.91
N THR A 182 -3.72 12.36 -2.84
CA THR A 182 -3.93 12.88 -4.19
C THR A 182 -4.91 12.02 -4.98
N GLU A 183 -4.91 10.70 -4.81
CA GLU A 183 -5.89 9.80 -5.43
C GLU A 183 -7.32 10.04 -4.88
N ARG A 184 -7.46 10.36 -3.58
CA ARG A 184 -8.76 10.75 -3.03
C ARG A 184 -9.27 12.07 -3.62
N LEU A 185 -8.39 13.06 -3.73
CA LEU A 185 -8.71 14.36 -4.33
C LEU A 185 -9.06 14.23 -5.82
N HIS A 186 -8.51 13.25 -6.53
CA HIS A 186 -8.86 12.99 -7.93
C HIS A 186 -10.35 12.64 -8.11
N ILE A 187 -11.03 12.10 -7.09
CA ILE A 187 -12.48 11.92 -7.14
C ILE A 187 -13.18 13.28 -7.23
N ASP A 188 -12.86 14.18 -6.32
CA ASP A 188 -13.58 15.45 -6.17
C ASP A 188 -13.16 16.45 -7.26
N PHE A 189 -11.88 16.46 -7.63
CA PHE A 189 -11.31 17.45 -8.55
C PHE A 189 -11.29 17.03 -10.02
N ALA A 190 -11.24 15.73 -10.32
CA ALA A 190 -11.25 15.27 -11.70
C ALA A 190 -12.53 14.51 -12.05
N LYS A 191 -12.91 13.47 -11.29
CA LYS A 191 -14.06 12.62 -11.66
C LYS A 191 -15.37 13.38 -11.59
N ASP A 192 -15.62 14.11 -10.52
CA ASP A 192 -16.86 14.90 -10.39
C ASP A 192 -16.91 16.08 -11.35
N ALA A 193 -15.79 16.78 -11.53
CA ALA A 193 -15.67 17.85 -12.52
C ALA A 193 -15.94 17.33 -13.95
N TYR A 194 -15.37 16.17 -14.30
CA TYR A 194 -15.58 15.53 -15.59
C TYR A 194 -17.04 15.10 -15.78
N ARG A 195 -17.66 14.49 -14.75
CA ARG A 195 -19.09 14.11 -14.77
C ARG A 195 -20.02 15.31 -14.97
N ALA A 196 -19.65 16.47 -14.44
CA ALA A 196 -20.41 17.71 -14.58
C ALA A 196 -20.20 18.41 -15.94
N SER A 197 -19.24 17.97 -16.74
CA SER A 197 -18.99 18.50 -18.09
C SER A 197 -19.88 17.84 -19.15
N ASN A 198 -19.95 18.46 -20.33
CA ASN A 198 -20.58 17.83 -21.50
C ASN A 198 -19.67 16.80 -22.22
N LYS A 199 -18.47 16.53 -21.69
CA LYS A 199 -17.44 15.61 -22.24
C LYS A 199 -16.90 15.98 -23.62
N LYS A 200 -16.99 17.26 -23.99
CA LYS A 200 -16.39 17.83 -25.21
C LYS A 200 -15.58 19.06 -24.83
N ASP A 201 -14.28 19.06 -25.13
CA ASP A 201 -13.36 20.13 -24.71
C ASP A 201 -13.48 20.37 -23.19
N GLU A 202 -13.43 19.28 -22.44
CA GLU A 202 -13.85 19.18 -21.04
C GLU A 202 -12.96 19.97 -20.07
N TYR A 203 -11.67 20.14 -20.37
CA TYR A 203 -10.72 20.76 -19.45
C TYR A 203 -11.15 22.16 -19.01
N ALA A 204 -11.56 23.01 -19.94
CA ALA A 204 -12.03 24.36 -19.60
C ALA A 204 -13.29 24.34 -18.73
N GLN A 205 -14.18 23.37 -18.97
CA GLN A 205 -15.40 23.19 -18.17
C GLN A 205 -15.09 22.68 -16.77
N MET A 206 -14.18 21.70 -16.65
CA MET A 206 -13.72 21.15 -15.39
C MET A 206 -13.06 22.23 -14.53
N THR A 207 -12.14 23.02 -15.10
CA THR A 207 -11.49 24.14 -14.38
C THR A 207 -12.51 25.15 -13.90
N LYS A 208 -13.47 25.56 -14.75
CA LYS A 208 -14.54 26.50 -14.37
C LYS A 208 -15.47 25.94 -13.29
N TRP A 209 -15.74 24.64 -13.32
CA TRP A 209 -16.55 23.97 -12.31
C TRP A 209 -15.83 23.95 -10.95
N LEU A 210 -14.52 23.69 -10.93
CA LEU A 210 -13.70 23.74 -9.71
C LEU A 210 -13.67 25.15 -9.11
N GLU A 211 -13.41 26.17 -9.93
CA GLU A 211 -13.38 27.58 -9.51
C GLU A 211 -14.72 28.00 -8.86
N ARG A 212 -15.84 27.54 -9.43
CA ARG A 212 -17.18 27.81 -8.86
C ARG A 212 -17.38 27.12 -7.51
N ARG A 213 -16.95 25.86 -7.38
CA ARG A 213 -17.06 25.13 -6.10
C ARG A 213 -16.22 25.78 -5.02
N GLU A 214 -15.00 26.18 -5.35
CA GLU A 214 -14.10 26.88 -4.43
C GLU A 214 -14.73 28.19 -3.93
N LYS A 215 -15.30 29.00 -4.82
CA LYS A 215 -16.01 30.25 -4.46
C LYS A 215 -17.22 29.99 -3.54
N ILE A 216 -18.01 28.96 -3.83
CA ILE A 216 -19.17 28.58 -2.99
C ILE A 216 -18.69 28.14 -1.60
N MET A 217 -17.65 27.30 -1.51
CA MET A 217 -17.09 26.87 -0.23
C MET A 217 -16.55 28.04 0.58
N HIS A 218 -15.79 28.95 -0.05
CA HIS A 218 -15.31 30.16 0.62
C HIS A 218 -16.44 31.02 1.15
N HIS A 219 -17.51 31.20 0.38
CA HIS A 219 -18.67 31.97 0.81
C HIS A 219 -19.41 31.28 1.97
N SER A 220 -19.59 29.96 1.92
CA SER A 220 -20.21 29.18 3.01
C SER A 220 -19.42 29.35 4.31
N ASN A 221 -18.10 29.20 4.27
CA ASN A 221 -17.25 29.38 5.44
C ASN A 221 -17.33 30.80 6.03
N TYR A 222 -17.50 31.82 5.18
CA TYR A 222 -17.70 33.20 5.64
C TYR A 222 -19.05 33.39 6.34
N ILE A 223 -20.12 32.74 5.84
CA ILE A 223 -21.44 32.77 6.47
C ILE A 223 -21.42 32.01 7.80
N ASP A 224 -20.83 30.82 7.86
CA ASP A 224 -20.78 29.97 9.06
C ASP A 224 -19.92 30.58 10.19
N TRP A 225 -18.92 31.39 9.84
CA TRP A 225 -18.09 32.10 10.81
C TRP A 225 -18.84 33.24 11.52
N ARG A 226 -19.89 33.80 10.89
CA ARG A 226 -20.58 35.00 11.35
C ARG A 226 -21.79 34.68 12.23
#